data_AF-A0AAV5MT71-F1
#
_entry.id   AF-A0AAV5MT71-F1
#
_cell.length_a   1.000
_cell.length_b   1.000
_cell.length_c   1.000
_cell.angle_alpha   90.00
_cell.angle_beta   90.00
_cell.angle_gamma   90.00
#
_symmetry.space_group_name_H-M   'P 1'
#
loop_
_entity.id
_entity.type
_entity.pdbx_description
1 polymer ?
#
loop_
_entity_poly.entity_id
_entity_poly.type
_entity_poly.pdbx_seq_one_letter_code
_entity_poly.pdbx_strand_id
1 'polypeptide(L)'
;DSQLVLKQLSGEYKCTSLALAPYFALAMQLLEEFDDVSIRHVPRDQNYEANEMAQIASGLRIPEGVMQKVVIVEKRSLPSIHQRGMTVSTCSIDVTQTDWHFPIIQYLKDQSIKMKVSRCCLMSMMGFVVHTRLESRCVG
;
A
#
# COMPACT_ATOMS: atom_id res chain seq x y z
N ASP A 1 -12.71 11.36 -8.51
CA ASP A 1 -13.64 11.42 -7.36
C ASP A 1 -13.32 10.44 -6.21
N SER A 2 -12.40 9.47 -6.36
CA SER A 2 -11.98 8.64 -5.21
C SER A 2 -11.03 9.38 -4.27
N GLN A 3 -11.55 9.89 -3.16
CA GLN A 3 -10.76 10.61 -2.17
C GLN A 3 -9.68 9.73 -1.51
N LEU A 4 -9.98 8.45 -1.28
CA LEU A 4 -9.01 7.50 -0.70
C LEU A 4 -7.76 7.37 -1.56
N VAL A 5 -7.95 7.12 -2.87
CA VAL A 5 -6.84 6.92 -3.81
C VAL A 5 -5.99 8.19 -3.90
N LEU A 6 -6.62 9.35 -3.99
CA LEU A 6 -5.92 10.62 -4.05
C LEU A 6 -5.08 10.88 -2.80
N LYS A 7 -5.64 10.63 -1.61
CA LYS A 7 -4.91 10.78 -0.34
C LYS A 7 -3.76 9.79 -0.19
N GLN A 8 -3.87 8.61 -0.78
CA GLN A 8 -2.77 7.65 -0.81
C GLN A 8 -1.64 8.13 -1.71
N LEU A 9 -1.95 8.58 -2.94
CA LEU A 9 -0.95 9.05 -3.91
C LEU A 9 -0.28 10.37 -3.50
N SER A 10 -0.98 11.23 -2.77
CA SER A 10 -0.39 12.45 -2.18
C SER A 10 0.44 12.21 -0.92
N GLY A 11 0.49 10.97 -0.43
CA GLY A 11 1.22 10.61 0.80
C GLY A 11 0.50 10.99 2.10
N GLU A 12 -0.69 11.59 2.03
CA GLU A 12 -1.51 11.89 3.22
C GLU A 12 -1.92 10.61 3.97
N TYR A 13 -2.29 9.56 3.22
CA TYR A 13 -2.72 8.26 3.76
C TYR A 13 -1.76 7.13 3.35
N LYS A 14 -1.48 6.22 4.29
CA LYS A 14 -0.73 5.00 3.98
C LYS A 14 -1.62 3.99 3.25
N CYS A 15 -1.07 3.31 2.24
CA CYS A 15 -1.69 2.14 1.64
C CYS A 15 -1.32 0.88 2.44
N THR A 16 -2.21 0.43 3.33
CA THR A 16 -1.99 -0.77 4.18
C THR A 16 -2.62 -2.04 3.61
N SER A 17 -3.47 -1.92 2.57
CA SER A 17 -4.14 -3.07 1.96
C SER A 17 -3.18 -3.84 1.06
N LEU A 18 -2.93 -5.11 1.38
CA LEU A 18 -2.13 -6.01 0.53
C LEU A 18 -2.70 -6.17 -0.88
N ALA A 19 -4.03 -6.07 -1.03
CA ALA A 19 -4.67 -6.15 -2.34
C ALA A 19 -4.45 -4.87 -3.19
N LEU A 20 -4.28 -3.72 -2.53
CA LEU A 20 -4.05 -2.43 -3.21
C LEU A 20 -2.57 -2.08 -3.37
N ALA A 21 -1.69 -2.60 -2.51
CA ALA A 21 -0.27 -2.29 -2.51
C ALA A 21 0.40 -2.44 -3.89
N PRO A 22 0.12 -3.48 -4.69
CA PRO A 22 0.71 -3.61 -6.03
C PRO A 22 0.24 -2.51 -6.99
N TYR A 23 -1.03 -2.08 -6.91
CA TYR A 23 -1.55 -1.00 -7.74
C TYR A 23 -1.04 0.37 -7.31
N PHE A 24 -0.89 0.57 -5.99
CA PHE A 24 -0.32 1.80 -5.44
C PHE A 24 1.13 1.99 -5.88
N ALA A 25 1.96 0.95 -5.75
CA ALA A 25 3.35 0.99 -6.19
C ALA A 25 3.46 1.28 -7.69
N LEU A 26 2.66 0.59 -8.53
CA LEU A 26 2.64 0.86 -9.96
C LEU A 26 2.21 2.30 -10.28
N ALA A 27 1.18 2.82 -9.60
CA ALA A 27 0.73 4.19 -9.81
C ALA A 27 1.82 5.21 -9.44
N MET A 28 2.55 5.00 -8.34
CA MET A 28 3.69 5.85 -7.97
C MET A 28 4.80 5.81 -9.02
N GLN A 29 5.18 4.61 -9.50
CA GLN A 29 6.18 4.46 -10.56
C GLN A 29 5.78 5.21 -11.83
N LEU A 30 4.52 5.11 -12.25
CA LEU A 30 4.02 5.82 -13.42
C LEU A 30 3.96 7.35 -13.21
N LEU A 31 3.71 7.81 -11.98
CA LEU A 31 3.72 9.25 -11.68
C LEU A 31 5.14 9.83 -11.77
N GLU A 32 6.17 9.06 -11.40
CA GLU A 32 7.58 9.45 -11.50
C GLU A 32 8.05 9.60 -12.96
N GLU A 33 7.33 9.04 -13.94
CA GLU A 33 7.64 9.19 -15.37
C GLU A 33 7.26 10.57 -15.93
N PHE A 34 6.48 11.38 -15.18
CA PHE A 34 6.09 12.73 -15.59
C PHE A 34 6.95 13.79 -14.89
N ASP A 35 7.39 14.80 -15.65
CA ASP A 35 8.17 15.93 -15.10
C ASP A 35 7.37 16.75 -14.07
N ASP A 36 6.07 16.94 -14.32
CA ASP A 36 5.13 17.61 -13.42
C ASP A 36 3.75 16.96 -13.53
N VAL A 37 3.18 16.58 -12.39
CA VAL A 37 1.87 15.94 -12.30
C VAL A 37 1.10 16.47 -11.09
N SER A 38 -0.17 16.83 -11.32
CA SER A 38 -1.08 17.24 -10.26
C SER A 38 -2.30 16.34 -10.22
N ILE A 39 -2.62 15.84 -9.03
CA ILE A 39 -3.77 14.96 -8.79
C ILE A 39 -4.77 15.75 -7.96
N ARG A 40 -5.98 15.93 -8.49
CA ARG A 40 -7.03 16.74 -7.85
C ARG A 40 -8.33 15.97 -7.75
N HIS A 41 -9.04 16.18 -6.65
CA HIS A 41 -10.37 15.62 -6.47
C HIS A 41 -11.36 16.45 -7.30
N VAL A 42 -12.17 15.77 -8.12
CA VAL A 42 -13.32 16.36 -8.81
C VAL A 42 -14.61 15.65 -8.37
N PRO A 43 -15.74 16.38 -8.24
CA PRO A 43 -17.05 15.80 -7.97
C PRO A 43 -17.45 14.73 -9.00
N ARG A 44 -18.36 13.82 -8.61
CA ARG A 44 -18.83 12.72 -9.48
C ARG A 44 -19.40 13.22 -10.80
N ASP A 45 -20.19 14.30 -10.74
CA ASP A 45 -20.84 14.91 -11.91
C ASP A 45 -19.82 15.43 -12.94
N GLN A 46 -18.62 15.81 -12.48
CA GLN A 46 -17.51 16.25 -13.33
C GLN A 46 -16.62 15.09 -13.79
N ASN A 47 -16.78 13.89 -13.22
CA ASN A 47 -16.07 12.67 -13.60
C ASN A 47 -16.97 11.72 -14.42
N TYR A 48 -18.01 12.26 -15.07
CA TYR A 48 -19.07 11.49 -15.73
C TYR A 48 -18.51 10.52 -16.78
N GLU A 49 -17.62 10.98 -17.67
CA GLU A 49 -17.03 10.17 -18.73
C GLU A 49 -16.27 8.95 -18.19
N ALA A 50 -15.41 9.16 -17.18
CA ALA A 50 -14.66 8.07 -16.56
C ALA A 50 -15.59 7.10 -15.82
N ASN A 51 -16.64 7.62 -15.17
CA ASN A 51 -17.67 6.78 -14.56
C ASN A 51 -18.43 5.95 -15.59
N GLU A 52 -18.84 6.54 -16.72
CA GLU A 52 -19.56 5.83 -17.78
C GLU A 52 -18.71 4.70 -18.34
N MET A 53 -17.45 4.97 -18.68
CA MET A 53 -16.52 3.95 -19.15
C MET A 53 -16.34 2.81 -18.11
N ALA A 54 -16.21 3.14 -16.83
CA ALA A 54 -16.07 2.14 -15.78
C ALA A 54 -17.33 1.27 -15.64
N GLN A 55 -18.52 1.87 -15.76
CA GLN A 55 -19.79 1.14 -15.73
C GLN A 55 -19.91 0.19 -16.94
N ILE A 56 -19.58 0.66 -18.15
CA ILE A 56 -19.55 -0.17 -19.36
C ILE A 56 -18.60 -1.35 -19.17
N ALA A 57 -17.36 -1.10 -18.74
CA ALA A 57 -16.34 -2.13 -18.54
C ALA A 57 -16.73 -3.15 -17.47
N SER A 58 -17.42 -2.71 -16.41
CA SER A 58 -17.90 -3.60 -15.35
C SER A 58 -19.05 -4.50 -15.78
N GLY A 59 -19.78 -4.15 -16.85
CA GLY A 59 -21.04 -4.78 -17.22
C GLY A 59 -22.18 -4.57 -16.20
N LEU A 60 -21.94 -3.79 -15.14
CA LEU A 60 -22.92 -3.53 -14.09
C LEU A 60 -23.81 -2.36 -14.51
N ARG A 61 -24.96 -2.68 -15.11
CA ARG A 61 -26.05 -1.72 -15.29
C ARG A 61 -27.05 -1.82 -14.14
N ILE A 62 -27.37 -0.69 -13.51
CA ILE A 62 -28.47 -0.56 -12.55
C ILE A 62 -29.62 0.13 -13.32
N PRO A 63 -30.74 -0.55 -13.59
CA PRO A 63 -31.89 0.06 -14.26
C PRO A 63 -32.47 1.22 -13.45
N GLU A 64 -33.03 2.23 -14.13
CA GLU A 64 -33.76 3.31 -13.48
C GLU A 64 -34.90 2.76 -12.61
N GLY A 65 -35.09 3.35 -11.42
CA GLY A 65 -36.11 2.94 -10.46
C GLY A 65 -35.73 1.76 -9.55
N VAL A 66 -34.57 1.13 -9.76
CA VAL A 66 -34.06 0.08 -8.86
C VAL A 66 -33.28 0.70 -7.71
N MET A 67 -33.89 0.73 -6.53
CA MET A 67 -33.27 1.27 -5.31
C MET A 67 -32.14 0.40 -4.76
N GLN A 68 -32.17 -0.90 -5.03
CA GLN A 68 -31.14 -1.84 -4.57
C GLN A 68 -30.97 -2.99 -5.58
N LYS A 69 -29.71 -3.28 -5.93
CA LYS A 69 -29.33 -4.44 -6.72
C LYS A 69 -28.22 -5.19 -5.99
N VAL A 70 -28.43 -6.48 -5.73
CA VAL A 70 -27.37 -7.33 -5.18
C VAL A 70 -26.36 -7.61 -6.29
N VAL A 71 -25.10 -7.26 -6.04
CA VAL A 71 -23.98 -7.53 -6.95
C VAL A 71 -23.10 -8.59 -6.31
N ILE A 72 -22.91 -9.70 -7.02
CA ILE A 72 -21.97 -10.74 -6.60
C ILE A 72 -20.58 -10.27 -7.02
N VAL A 73 -19.70 -10.07 -6.05
CA VAL A 73 -18.33 -9.64 -6.29
C VAL A 73 -17.39 -10.83 -6.12
N GLU A 74 -16.85 -11.32 -7.22
CA GLU A 74 -15.79 -12.31 -7.20
C GLU A 74 -14.45 -11.64 -6.91
N LYS A 75 -13.73 -12.11 -5.89
CA LYS A 75 -12.38 -11.65 -5.59
C LYS A 75 -11.37 -12.48 -6.37
N ARG A 76 -10.48 -11.80 -7.08
CA ARG A 76 -9.30 -12.45 -7.68
C ARG A 76 -8.29 -12.82 -6.60
N SER A 77 -7.70 -14.01 -6.74
CA SER A 77 -6.60 -14.47 -5.87
C SER A 77 -5.29 -13.72 -6.13
N LEU A 78 -5.09 -13.24 -7.36
CA LEU A 78 -3.92 -12.47 -7.77
C LEU A 78 -4.33 -11.11 -8.37
N PRO A 79 -3.51 -10.05 -8.18
CA PRO A 79 -3.74 -8.75 -8.81
C PRO A 79 -3.72 -8.85 -10.34
N SER A 80 -4.63 -8.15 -11.02
CA SER A 80 -4.75 -8.17 -12.49
C SER A 80 -3.51 -7.63 -13.21
N ILE A 81 -2.69 -6.84 -12.52
CA ILE A 81 -1.44 -6.28 -13.07
C ILE A 81 -0.37 -7.35 -13.32
N HIS A 82 -0.38 -8.48 -12.60
CA HIS A 82 0.55 -9.58 -12.84
C HIS A 82 0.31 -10.26 -14.20
N GLN A 83 -0.96 -10.35 -14.62
CA GLN A 83 -1.31 -10.94 -15.92
C GLN A 83 -0.82 -10.10 -17.11
N ARG A 84 -0.52 -8.81 -16.90
CA ARG A 84 -0.02 -7.90 -17.94
C ARG A 84 1.50 -7.85 -18.04
N GLY A 85 2.23 -8.70 -17.31
CA GLY A 85 3.70 -8.68 -17.29
C GLY A 85 4.28 -7.39 -16.69
N MET A 86 3.46 -6.59 -16.01
CA MET A 86 3.93 -5.40 -15.31
C MET A 86 4.60 -5.84 -14.02
N THR A 87 5.94 -5.80 -14.03
CA THR A 87 6.75 -6.13 -12.87
C THR A 87 6.72 -4.93 -11.94
N VAL A 88 5.80 -4.94 -10.98
CA VAL A 88 5.81 -3.93 -9.92
C VAL A 88 7.02 -4.22 -9.06
N SER A 89 7.84 -3.19 -8.81
CA SER A 89 8.87 -3.27 -7.78
C SER A 89 8.13 -3.52 -6.47
N THR A 90 8.14 -4.77 -5.99
CA THR A 90 7.65 -5.10 -4.65
C THR A 90 8.29 -4.10 -3.72
N CYS A 91 7.52 -3.25 -3.03
CA CYS A 91 8.08 -2.25 -2.13
C CYS A 91 9.12 -2.93 -1.26
N SER A 92 10.39 -2.69 -1.54
CA SER A 92 11.47 -3.19 -0.72
C SER A 92 11.34 -2.40 0.57
N ILE A 93 10.88 -3.07 1.62
CA ILE A 93 11.03 -2.52 2.96
C ILE A 93 12.55 -2.42 3.15
N ASP A 94 13.05 -1.20 3.35
CA ASP A 94 14.44 -0.99 3.74
C ASP A 94 14.63 -1.49 5.17
N VAL A 95 14.82 -2.81 5.28
CA VAL A 95 15.00 -3.49 6.56
C VAL A 95 16.39 -3.16 7.07
N THR A 96 16.45 -2.16 7.94
CA THR A 96 17.66 -1.82 8.69
C THR A 96 18.00 -2.90 9.73
N GLN A 97 19.24 -2.95 10.22
CA GLN A 97 19.62 -3.90 11.29
C GLN A 97 18.80 -3.73 12.58
N THR A 98 18.18 -2.56 12.78
CA THR A 98 17.30 -2.26 13.92
C THR A 98 15.85 -2.67 13.70
N ASP A 99 15.48 -3.02 12.47
CA ASP A 99 14.14 -3.48 12.12
C ASP A 99 13.93 -4.91 12.65
N TRP A 100 12.74 -5.17 13.18
CA TRP A 100 12.41 -6.48 13.73
C TRP A 100 12.27 -7.58 12.67
N HIS A 101 12.07 -7.21 11.40
CA HIS A 101 12.09 -8.14 10.28
C HIS A 101 13.50 -8.66 9.98
N PHE A 102 14.56 -7.93 10.35
CA PHE A 102 15.95 -8.28 10.04
C PHE A 102 16.37 -9.69 10.52
N PRO A 103 16.19 -10.07 11.81
CA PRO A 103 16.56 -11.41 12.27
C PRO A 103 15.71 -12.52 11.63
N ILE A 104 14.46 -12.23 11.27
CA ILE A 104 13.55 -13.18 10.60
C ILE A 104 14.03 -13.41 9.16
N ILE A 105 14.33 -12.34 8.43
CA ILE A 105 14.83 -12.40 7.05
C ILE A 105 16.18 -13.12 7.00
N GLN A 106 17.09 -12.89 7.96
CA GLN A 106 18.36 -13.62 8.03
C GLN A 106 18.14 -15.13 8.24
N TYR A 107 17.26 -15.51 9.15
CA TYR A 107 16.94 -16.92 9.40
C TYR A 107 16.33 -17.61 8.17
N LEU A 108 15.46 -16.90 7.44
CA LEU A 108 14.86 -17.43 6.21
C LEU A 108 15.87 -17.57 5.07
N LYS A 109 16.87 -16.68 4.99
CA LYS A 109 17.97 -16.77 4.01
C LYS A 109 18.96 -17.89 4.34
N ASP A 110 19.23 -18.10 5.62
CA ASP A 110 20.13 -19.15 6.10
C ASP A 110 19.62 -19.74 7.42
N GLN A 111 19.12 -20.98 7.33
CA GLN A 111 18.52 -21.70 8.45
C GLN A 111 19.54 -22.14 9.51
N SER A 112 20.85 -22.01 9.24
CA SER A 112 21.90 -22.27 10.23
C SER A 112 22.10 -21.11 11.22
N ILE A 113 21.59 -19.91 10.89
CA ILE A 113 21.68 -18.72 11.75
C ILE A 113 20.70 -18.87 12.92
N LYS A 114 21.17 -18.72 14.16
CA LYS A 114 20.26 -18.66 15.32
C LYS A 114 19.59 -17.30 15.38
N MET A 115 18.26 -17.26 15.41
CA MET A 115 17.50 -16.02 15.66
C MET A 115 17.90 -15.42 17.02
N LYS A 116 18.50 -14.23 16.99
CA LYS A 116 18.73 -13.40 18.18
C LYS A 116 17.75 -12.24 18.15
N VAL A 117 16.80 -12.25 19.08
CA VAL A 117 15.78 -11.20 19.20
C VAL A 117 16.14 -10.30 20.37
N SER A 118 16.54 -9.06 20.09
CA SER A 118 16.84 -8.07 21.13
C SER A 118 15.56 -7.53 21.78
N ARG A 119 15.64 -6.95 22.99
CA ARG A 119 14.49 -6.30 23.64
C ARG A 119 13.87 -5.20 22.77
N CYS A 120 14.70 -4.39 22.09
CA CYS A 120 14.22 -3.37 21.15
C CYS A 120 13.47 -4.00 19.96
N CYS A 121 13.99 -5.11 19.43
CA CYS A 121 13.35 -5.87 18.37
C CYS A 121 11.98 -6.42 18.81
N LEU A 122 11.89 -6.96 20.04
CA LEU A 122 10.64 -7.48 20.61
C LEU A 122 9.60 -6.36 20.81
N MET A 123 10.03 -5.22 21.34
CA MET A 123 9.16 -4.04 21.54
C MET A 123 8.64 -3.51 20.20
N SER A 124 9.50 -3.44 19.17
CA SER A 124 9.13 -3.01 17.82
C SER A 124 8.16 -3.99 17.14
N MET A 125 8.38 -5.30 17.29
CA MET A 125 7.48 -6.35 16.80
C MET A 125 6.08 -6.26 17.43
N MET A 126 6.00 -5.85 18.70
CA MET A 126 4.74 -5.64 19.43
C MET A 126 4.14 -4.23 19.19
N GLY A 127 4.73 -3.40 18.32
CA GLY A 127 4.23 -2.08 17.96
C GLY A 127 4.57 -0.96 18.95
N PHE A 128 5.50 -1.17 19.88
CA PHE A 128 5.97 -0.15 20.82
C PHE A 128 7.16 0.63 20.23
N VAL A 129 7.06 1.96 20.21
CA VAL A 129 8.15 2.86 19.80
C VAL A 129 9.09 3.08 20.99
N VAL A 130 10.27 2.46 20.96
CA VAL A 130 11.30 2.67 21.99
C VAL A 130 11.93 4.06 21.78
N HIS A 131 11.53 5.05 22.58
CA HIS A 131 12.30 6.29 22.70
C HIS A 131 13.52 6.01 23.57
N THR A 132 14.71 5.88 22.96
CA THR A 132 15.96 5.84 23.72
C THR A 132 16.19 7.22 24.35
N ARG A 133 15.92 7.35 25.64
CA ARG A 133 16.35 8.50 26.44
C ARG A 133 17.87 8.46 26.48
N LEU A 134 18.54 9.36 25.76
CA LEU A 134 19.96 9.64 25.96
C LEU A 134 20.11 10.22 27.37
N GLU A 135 20.42 9.37 28.35
CA GLU A 135 20.97 9.85 29.61
C GLU A 135 22.42 10.26 29.36
N SER A 136 22.62 11.53 29.02
CA SER A 136 23.89 12.20 29.19
C SER A 136 24.19 12.26 30.69
N ARG A 137 24.91 11.27 31.22
CA ARG A 137 25.70 11.46 32.44
C ARG A 137 26.82 12.44 32.12
N CYS A 138 26.59 13.72 32.36
CA CYS A 138 27.69 14.66 32.56
C CYS A 138 28.40 14.25 33.86
N VAL A 139 29.61 13.70 33.70
CA VAL A 139 30.61 13.69 34.77
C VAL A 139 31.38 15.01 34.63
N GLY A 140 31.38 15.79 35.69
CA GLY A 140 32.06 17.08 35.82
C GLY A 140 31.72 17.70 37.15
#